data_AF-A0A285YZZ3-F1
#
_entry.id   AF-A0A285YZZ3-F1
#
_cell.length_a   1.000
_cell.length_b   1.000
_cell.length_c   1.000
_cell.angle_alpha   90.00
_cell.angle_beta   90.00
_cell.angle_gamma   90.00
#
_symmetry.space_group_name_H-M   'P 1'
#
loop_
_entity.id
_entity.type
_entity.pdbx_description
1 polymer ?
#
loop_
_entity_poly.entity_id
_entity_poly.type
_entity_poly.pdbx_seq_one_letter_code
_entity_poly.pdbx_strand_id
1 'polypeptide(L)' 'MDSTEDHYTGTANVNLDLTQEDVAILRDVIRSYLSDLHDEIAHTENYEFREGLQARQQRLTQLLERLGGESS' A
#
# COMPACT_ATOMS: atom_id res chain seq x y z
N MET A 1 15.86 -31.66 -15.01
CA MET A 1 14.87 -31.39 -13.96
C MET A 1 15.11 -29.97 -13.53
N ASP A 2 14.38 -29.09 -14.18
CA ASP A 2 14.32 -27.66 -13.91
C ASP A 2 13.27 -27.48 -12.81
N SER A 3 13.69 -26.98 -11.66
CA SER A 3 12.82 -26.57 -10.56
C SER A 3 13.61 -25.59 -9.70
N THR A 4 14.01 -24.47 -10.30
CA THR A 4 14.28 -23.25 -9.57
C THR A 4 12.94 -22.76 -9.03
N GLU A 5 12.58 -23.23 -7.83
CA GLU A 5 11.68 -22.48 -6.97
C GLU A 5 12.41 -21.20 -6.57
N ASP A 6 12.25 -20.16 -7.37
CA ASP A 6 12.64 -18.81 -6.98
C ASP A 6 11.74 -18.40 -5.81
N HIS A 7 12.17 -18.70 -4.60
CA HIS A 7 11.75 -18.00 -3.40
C HIS A 7 12.13 -16.53 -3.58
N TYR A 8 11.21 -15.74 -4.14
CA TYR A 8 11.33 -14.29 -4.28
C TYR A 8 11.23 -13.63 -2.90
N THR A 9 12.25 -13.85 -2.07
CA THR A 9 12.50 -13.15 -0.80
C THR A 9 13.60 -12.12 -1.05
N GLY A 10 13.43 -11.32 -2.11
CA GLY A 10 14.25 -10.16 -2.38
C GLY A 10 13.40 -8.92 -2.19
N THR A 11 13.86 -7.98 -1.37
CA THR A 11 13.48 -6.56 -1.48
C THR A 11 13.98 -6.02 -2.83
N ALA A 12 13.43 -6.55 -3.93
CA ALA A 12 13.74 -6.09 -5.26
C ALA A 12 13.11 -4.71 -5.41
N ASN A 13 13.95 -3.70 -5.56
CA ASN A 13 13.47 -2.36 -5.88
C ASN A 13 13.00 -2.37 -7.33
N VAL A 14 11.71 -2.08 -7.53
CA VAL A 14 11.14 -1.82 -8.84
C VAL A 14 11.18 -0.30 -9.07
N ASN A 15 11.72 0.13 -10.21
CA ASN A 15 11.66 1.52 -10.62
C ASN A 15 10.45 1.75 -11.53
N LEU A 16 9.73 2.84 -11.32
CA LEU A 16 8.58 3.23 -12.11
C LEU A 16 8.74 4.70 -12.49
N ASP A 17 8.81 4.97 -13.79
CA ASP A 17 8.84 6.33 -14.30
C ASP A 17 7.39 6.85 -14.37
N LEU A 18 7.10 7.89 -13.58
CA LEU A 18 5.78 8.51 -13.49
C LEU A 18 5.88 9.99 -13.85
N THR A 19 4.87 10.50 -14.55
CA THR A 19 4.70 11.94 -14.70
C THR A 19 4.20 12.55 -13.39
N GLN A 20 4.32 13.88 -13.26
CA GLN A 20 3.78 14.58 -12.10
C GLN A 20 2.25 14.46 -11.98
N GLU A 21 1.57 14.32 -13.12
CA GLU A 21 0.12 14.06 -13.21
C GLU A 21 -0.21 12.65 -12.68
N ASP A 22 0.54 11.63 -13.10
CA ASP A 22 0.36 10.26 -12.58
C ASP A 22 0.59 10.19 -11.07
N VAL A 23 1.59 10.90 -10.56
CA VAL A 23 1.86 10.99 -9.12
C VAL A 23 0.68 11.65 -8.40
N ALA A 24 0.08 12.71 -8.95
CA ALA A 24 -1.07 13.35 -8.35
C ALA A 24 -2.28 12.41 -8.29
N ILE A 25 -2.60 11.74 -9.40
CA ILE A 25 -3.68 10.76 -9.48
C ILE A 25 -3.44 9.61 -8.50
N LEU A 26 -2.22 9.08 -8.43
CA LEU A 26 -1.88 7.98 -7.54
C LEU A 26 -2.00 8.37 -6.06
N ARG A 27 -1.58 9.58 -5.69
CA ARG A 27 -1.78 10.11 -4.33
C ARG A 27 -3.27 10.19 -3.97
N ASP A 28 -4.10 10.66 -4.89
CA ASP A 28 -5.54 10.80 -4.66
C ASP A 28 -6.23 9.44 -4.52
N VAL A 29 -5.87 8.46 -5.36
CA VAL A 29 -6.38 7.09 -5.25
C VAL A 29 -5.97 6.45 -3.92
N ILE A 30 -4.71 6.60 -3.51
CA ILE A 30 -4.22 6.06 -2.23
C ILE A 30 -4.96 6.72 -1.05
N ARG A 31 -5.18 8.05 -1.09
CA ARG A 31 -5.92 8.78 -0.06
C ARG A 31 -7.37 8.34 0.06
N SER A 32 -8.08 8.21 -1.07
CA SER A 32 -9.47 7.72 -1.07
C SER A 32 -9.53 6.33 -0.44
N TYR A 33 -8.63 5.44 -0.85
CA TYR A 33 -8.63 4.09 -0.33
C TYR A 33 -8.23 4.01 1.15
N LEU A 34 -7.31 4.86 1.62
CA LEU A 34 -6.99 4.97 3.05
C LEU A 34 -8.19 5.41 3.88
N SER A 35 -9.03 6.32 3.37
CA SER A 35 -10.28 6.72 4.03
C SER A 35 -11.23 5.54 4.18
N ASP A 36 -11.45 4.79 3.09
CA ASP A 36 -12.33 3.62 3.11
C ASP A 36 -11.78 2.52 4.05
N LEU A 37 -10.46 2.33 4.05
CA LEU A 37 -9.79 1.32 4.88
C LEU A 37 -9.88 1.65 6.37
N HIS A 38 -9.83 2.93 6.74
CA HIS A 38 -10.03 3.37 8.12
C HIS A 38 -11.42 2.95 8.63
N ASP A 39 -12.45 3.20 7.83
CA ASP A 39 -13.82 2.81 8.18
C ASP A 39 -13.96 1.28 8.23
N GLU A 40 -13.36 0.55 7.29
CA GLU A 40 -13.38 -0.92 7.29
C GLU A 40 -12.72 -1.51 8.55
N ILE A 41 -11.58 -0.97 8.97
CA ILE A 41 -10.87 -1.38 10.19
C ILE A 41 -11.75 -1.15 11.43
N ALA A 42 -12.42 0.00 11.51
CA ALA A 42 -13.27 0.35 12.66
C ALA A 42 -14.46 -0.60 12.82
N HIS A 43 -14.98 -1.14 11.71
CA HIS A 43 -16.12 -2.05 11.71
C HIS A 43 -15.73 -3.54 11.71
N THR A 44 -14.43 -3.86 11.71
CA THR A 44 -13.95 -5.25 11.67
C THR A 44 -13.77 -5.84 13.08
N GLU A 45 -14.59 -6.86 13.38
CA GLU A 45 -14.53 -7.59 14.65
C GLU A 45 -13.47 -8.70 14.67
N ASN A 46 -13.21 -9.34 13.53
CA ASN A 46 -12.20 -10.39 13.44
C ASN A 46 -10.79 -9.80 13.58
N TYR A 47 -10.11 -10.17 14.67
CA TYR A 47 -8.79 -9.63 15.02
C TYR A 47 -7.75 -9.87 13.92
N GLU A 48 -7.62 -11.10 13.41
CA GLU A 48 -6.62 -11.45 12.41
C GLU A 48 -6.85 -10.70 11.09
N PHE A 49 -8.11 -10.57 10.68
CA PHE A 49 -8.47 -9.79 9.51
C PHE A 49 -8.15 -8.30 9.72
N ARG A 50 -8.47 -7.74 10.89
CA ARG A 50 -8.18 -6.35 11.24
C ARG A 50 -6.68 -6.04 11.24
N GLU A 51 -5.84 -6.94 11.75
CA GLU A 51 -4.38 -6.80 11.70
C GLU A 51 -3.87 -6.72 10.25
N GLY A 52 -4.43 -7.54 9.35
CA GLY A 52 -4.12 -7.47 7.93
C GLY A 52 -4.48 -6.13 7.29
N LEU A 53 -5.66 -5.58 7.64
CA LEU A 53 -6.09 -4.25 7.19
C LEU A 53 -5.17 -3.14 7.72
N GLN A 54 -4.78 -3.20 9.00
CA GLN A 54 -3.86 -2.23 9.60
C GLN A 54 -2.47 -2.27 8.97
N ALA A 55 -1.94 -3.48 8.69
CA ALA A 55 -0.67 -3.62 7.98
C ALA A 55 -0.76 -3.02 6.58
N ARG A 56 -1.88 -3.22 5.88
CA ARG A 56 -2.12 -2.59 4.56
C ARG A 56 -2.20 -1.07 4.66
N GLN A 57 -2.90 -0.53 5.66
CA GLN A 57 -2.99 0.91 5.93
C GLN A 57 -1.59 1.50 6.11
N GLN A 58 -0.77 0.89 6.97
CA GLN A 58 0.59 1.35 7.23
C GLN A 58 1.45 1.36 5.96
N ARG A 59 1.36 0.32 5.13
CA ARG A 59 2.12 0.23 3.87
C ARG A 59 1.71 1.30 2.86
N LEU A 60 0.42 1.61 2.78
CA LEU A 60 -0.11 2.65 1.90
C LEU A 60 0.27 4.06 2.38
N THR A 61 0.23 4.31 3.69
CA THR A 61 0.71 5.57 4.28
C THR A 61 2.19 5.80 3.95
N GLN A 62 3.04 4.79 4.13
CA GLN A 62 4.47 4.88 3.77
C GLN A 62 4.68 5.12 2.26
N LEU A 63 3.84 4.52 1.41
CA LEU A 63 3.91 4.75 -0.03
C LEU A 63 3.49 6.18 -0.38
N LEU A 64 2.45 6.71 0.26
CA LEU A 64 1.99 8.08 0.06
C LEU A 64 3.07 9.11 0.45
N GLU A 65 3.74 8.90 1.59
CA GLU A 65 4.87 9.71 2.06
C GLU A 65 6.03 9.69 1.05
N ARG A 66 6.40 8.51 0.54
CA ARG A 66 7.43 8.36 -0.50
C ARG A 66 7.06 9.05 -1.81
N LEU A 67 5.77 9.10 -2.13
CA LEU A 67 5.26 9.84 -3.28
C LEU A 67 5.21 11.35 -3.02
N GLY A 68 5.51 11.85 -1.81
CA GLY A 68 5.47 13.27 -1.43
C GLY A 68 4.05 13.78 -1.12
N GLY A 69 3.13 12.89 -0.72
CA GLY A 69 1.82 13.27 -0.20
C GLY A 69 1.83 13.38 1.32
N GLU A 70 0.99 14.25 1.86
CA GLU A 70 0.71 14.32 3.29
C GLU A 70 -0.39 13.31 3.66
N SER A 71 -0.13 12.53 4.70
CA SER A 71 -1.09 11.76 5.49
C SER A 71 -1.69 12.70 6.55
N SER A 72 -2.82 13.35 6.23
CA SER A 72 -3.64 14.04 7.24
C SER A 72 -4.57 13.08 7.96
#